data_AF-A0AAW7Z8W4-F1
#
_entry.id   AF-A0AAW7Z8W4-F1
#
_cell.length_a   1.000
_cell.length_b   1.000
_cell.length_c   1.000
_cell.angle_alpha   90.00
_cell.angle_beta   90.00
_cell.angle_gamma   90.00
#
_symmetry.space_group_name_H-M   'P 1'
#
loop_
_entity.id
_entity.type
_entity.pdbx_description
1 polymer ?
#
loop_
_entity_poly.entity_id
_entity_poly.type
_entity_poly.pdbx_seq_one_letter_code
_entity_poly.pdbx_strand_id
1 'polypeptide(L)' 'MTEQIKKSFLDKVALQVEMNRMVKGEHDLSMEKWAMIAGEHMGHLFASVMTGDRDRAEKELLHVAAPLLELYQEMAKVG' A
#
# COMPACT_ATOMS: atom_id res chain seq x y z
N MET A 1 -7.87 -16.23 -9.84
CA MET A 1 -6.73 -15.99 -8.92
C MET A 1 -6.58 -17.22 -8.05
N THR A 2 -5.39 -17.77 -7.88
CA THR A 2 -5.20 -18.91 -6.97
C THR A 2 -5.14 -18.41 -5.52
N GLU A 3 -5.60 -19.22 -4.57
CA GLU A 3 -5.52 -18.86 -3.14
C GLU A 3 -4.07 -18.61 -2.70
N GLN A 4 -3.11 -19.29 -3.33
CA GLN A 4 -1.67 -19.10 -3.08
C GLN A 4 -1.20 -17.69 -3.49
N ILE A 5 -1.64 -17.18 -4.64
CA ILE A 5 -1.30 -15.82 -5.08
C ILE A 5 -1.90 -14.78 -4.14
N LYS A 6 -3.17 -14.97 -3.75
CA LYS A 6 -3.86 -14.08 -2.81
C LYS A 6 -3.13 -14.01 -1.47
N LYS A 7 -2.78 -15.17 -0.90
CA LYS A 7 -2.05 -15.23 0.37
C LYS A 7 -0.69 -14.51 0.27
N SER A 8 0.09 -14.84 -0.75
CA SER A 8 1.40 -14.22 -0.97
C SER A 8 1.31 -12.69 -1.11
N PHE A 9 0.30 -12.20 -1.82
CA PHE A 9 0.05 -10.76 -1.94
C PHE A 9 -0.29 -10.11 -0.59
N LEU A 10 -1.21 -10.69 0.18
CA LEU A 10 -1.60 -10.17 1.48
C LEU A 10 -0.44 -10.18 2.49
N ASP A 11 0.38 -11.23 2.49
CA ASP A 11 1.58 -11.33 3.34
C ASP A 11 2.58 -10.20 3.02
N LYS A 12 2.80 -9.90 1.73
CA LYS A 12 3.66 -8.78 1.29
C LYS A 12 3.08 -7.41 1.68
N VAL A 13 1.76 -7.23 1.57
CA VAL A 13 1.09 -6.00 1.99
C VAL A 13 1.23 -5.78 3.49
N ALA A 14 1.03 -6.83 4.30
CA ALA A 14 1.21 -6.75 5.75
C ALA A 14 2.66 -6.34 6.11
N LEU A 15 3.66 -6.93 5.46
CA LEU A 15 5.06 -6.54 5.66
C LEU A 15 5.32 -5.08 5.28
N GLN A 16 4.76 -4.61 4.15
CA GLN A 16 4.92 -3.22 3.73
C GLN A 16 4.26 -2.23 4.71
N VAL A 17 3.13 -2.62 5.33
CA VAL A 17 2.49 -1.86 6.42
C VAL A 17 3.42 -1.74 7.62
N GLU A 18 4.01 -2.85 8.08
CA GLU A 18 4.99 -2.84 9.18
C GLU A 18 6.19 -1.95 8.86
N MET A 19 6.72 -2.04 7.64
CA MET A 19 7.80 -1.17 7.17
C MET A 19 7.41 0.32 7.18
N ASN A 20 6.21 0.66 6.72
CA ASN A 20 5.73 2.03 6.72
C ASN A 20 5.66 2.60 8.14
N ARG A 21 5.19 1.81 9.11
CA ARG A 21 5.11 2.20 10.54
C ARG A 21 6.50 2.41 11.14
N MET A 22 7.46 1.54 10.82
CA MET A 22 8.86 1.71 11.26
C MET A 22 9.50 3.00 10.71
N VAL A 23 9.25 3.34 9.45
CA VAL A 23 9.88 4.50 8.79
C VAL A 23 9.19 5.81 9.15
N LYS A 24 7.85 5.83 9.20
CA LYS A 24 7.07 7.06 9.42
C LYS A 24 6.75 7.34 10.89
N GLY A 25 7.12 6.43 11.79
CA GLY A 25 6.77 6.47 13.22
C GLY A 25 5.41 5.82 13.49
N GLU A 26 5.19 5.42 14.75
CA GLU A 26 3.97 4.75 15.18
C GLU A 26 2.73 5.68 15.01
N HIS A 27 1.94 5.38 13.97
CA HIS A 27 0.48 5.22 14.02
C HIS A 27 -0.51 6.41 14.05
N ASP A 28 -0.15 7.64 13.69
CA ASP A 28 -1.16 8.73 13.64
C ASP A 28 -1.10 9.60 12.37
N LEU A 29 -1.11 8.94 11.21
CA LEU A 29 -1.46 9.66 9.98
C LEU A 29 -2.98 9.70 9.85
N SER A 30 -3.51 10.89 9.57
CA SER A 30 -4.94 11.07 9.32
C SER A 30 -5.37 10.33 8.04
N MET A 31 -6.68 10.09 7.91
CA MET A 31 -7.27 9.49 6.71
C MET A 31 -6.84 10.21 5.43
N GLU A 32 -6.81 11.54 5.44
CA GLU A 32 -6.39 12.36 4.30
C GLU A 32 -4.93 12.08 3.93
N LYS A 33 -4.04 11.94 4.92
CA LYS A 33 -2.63 11.62 4.67
C LYS A 33 -2.48 10.22 4.07
N TRP A 34 -3.20 9.22 4.57
CA TRP A 34 -3.16 7.89 3.97
C TRP A 34 -3.69 7.86 2.54
N ALA A 35 -4.79 8.57 2.27
CA ALA A 35 -5.34 8.72 0.93
C ALA A 35 -4.35 9.41 -0.02
N MET A 36 -3.68 10.47 0.43
CA MET A 36 -2.64 11.15 -0.35
C MET A 36 -1.46 10.24 -0.69
N ILE A 37 -0.94 9.48 0.29
CA ILE A 37 0.17 8.54 0.06
C ILE A 37 -0.23 7.46 -0.96
N ALA A 38 -1.44 6.90 -0.84
CA ALA A 38 -1.94 5.94 -1.81
C ALA A 38 -2.04 6.54 -3.22
N GLY A 39 -2.49 7.79 -3.33
CA GLY A 39 -2.59 8.52 -4.60
C GLY A 39 -1.23 8.78 -5.25
N GLU A 40 -0.22 9.17 -4.47
CA GLU A 40 1.15 9.37 -4.96
C GLU A 40 1.72 8.08 -5.57
N HIS A 41 1.66 6.97 -4.82
CA HIS A 41 2.15 5.68 -5.29
C HIS A 41 1.33 5.11 -6.46
N MET A 42 0.05 5.47 -6.58
CA MET A 42 -0.75 5.11 -7.75
C MET A 42 -0.19 5.76 -9.03
N GLY A 43 0.26 7.03 -8.95
CA GLY A 43 0.93 7.69 -10.07
C GLY A 43 2.22 6.97 -10.48
N HIS A 44 3.04 6.56 -9.52
CA HIS A 44 4.26 5.79 -9.79
C HIS A 44 3.96 4.39 -10.36
N LEU A 45 2.90 3.73 -9.87
CA LEU A 45 2.42 2.46 -10.39
C LEU A 45 2.02 2.59 -11.87
N PHE A 46 1.23 3.59 -12.22
CA PHE A 46 0.86 3.85 -13.61
C PHE A 46 2.07 4.06 -14.50
N ALA A 47 3.01 4.90 -14.08
CA ALA A 47 4.24 5.13 -14.84
C ALA A 47 5.01 3.82 -15.09
N SER A 48 5.16 2.99 -14.06
CA SER A 48 5.92 1.73 -14.12
C SER A 48 5.27 0.69 -15.04
N VAL A 49 3.94 0.59 -14.99
CA VAL A 49 3.16 -0.28 -15.89
C VAL A 49 3.31 0.18 -17.34
N MET A 50 3.21 1.49 -17.58
CA MET A 50 3.31 2.05 -18.94
C MET A 50 4.71 1.88 -19.54
N THR A 51 5.77 1.83 -18.73
CA THR A 51 7.14 1.57 -19.19
C THR A 51 7.50 0.08 -19.22
N GLY A 52 6.59 -0.82 -18.81
CA GLY A 52 6.84 -2.26 -18.75
C GLY A 52 7.81 -2.69 -17.64
N ASP A 53 8.10 -1.82 -16.68
CA ASP A 53 8.99 -2.09 -15.55
C ASP A 53 8.23 -2.89 -14.48
N ARG A 54 8.29 -4.22 -14.61
CA ARG A 54 7.52 -5.15 -13.76
C ARG A 54 7.95 -5.11 -12.30
N ASP A 55 9.24 -5.03 -12.03
CA ASP A 55 9.77 -5.05 -10.67
C ASP A 55 9.35 -3.77 -9.94
N ARG A 56 9.45 -2.62 -10.62
CA ARG A 56 8.96 -1.36 -10.06
C ARG A 56 7.45 -1.34 -9.92
N ALA A 57 6.71 -1.89 -10.89
CA ALA A 57 5.25 -1.99 -10.80
C ALA A 57 4.81 -2.86 -9.60
N GLU A 58 5.46 -4.00 -9.35
CA GLU A 58 5.16 -4.82 -8.17
C GLU A 58 5.44 -4.06 -6.88
N LYS A 59 6.57 -3.35 -6.81
CA LYS A 59 6.92 -2.53 -5.66
C LYS A 59 5.86 -1.43 -5.41
N GLU A 60 5.55 -0.62 -6.42
CA GLU A 60 4.57 0.46 -6.28
C GLU A 60 3.15 -0.07 -5.99
N LEU A 61 2.80 -1.26 -6.47
CA LEU A 61 1.53 -1.92 -6.12
C LEU A 61 1.43 -2.17 -4.60
N LEU A 62 2.50 -2.62 -3.96
CA LEU A 62 2.53 -2.80 -2.51
C LEU A 62 2.50 -1.45 -1.78
N HIS A 63 3.19 -0.44 -2.31
CA HIS A 63 3.14 0.92 -1.76
C HIS A 63 1.80 1.63 -1.95
N VAL A 64 0.92 1.17 -2.85
CA VAL A 64 -0.49 1.58 -2.91
C VAL A 64 -1.32 0.79 -1.91
N ALA A 65 -1.19 -0.53 -1.91
CA ALA A 65 -2.04 -1.41 -1.11
C ALA A 65 -1.87 -1.22 0.39
N ALA A 66 -0.64 -1.03 0.88
CA ALA A 66 -0.39 -0.85 2.31
C ALA A 66 -1.05 0.41 2.89
N PRO A 67 -0.88 1.62 2.30
CA PRO A 67 -1.63 2.81 2.73
C PRO A 67 -3.14 2.69 2.62
N LEU A 68 -3.67 1.96 1.63
CA LEU A 68 -5.11 1.71 1.54
C LEU A 68 -5.62 0.82 2.69
N LEU A 69 -4.82 -0.16 3.13
CA LEU A 69 -5.14 -0.96 4.29
C LEU A 69 -5.11 -0.11 5.58
N GLU A 70 -4.12 0.75 5.74
CA GLU A 70 -4.05 1.70 6.86
C GLU A 70 -5.25 2.66 6.86
N LEU A 71 -5.60 3.22 5.70
CA LEU A 71 -6.79 4.06 5.53
C LEU A 71 -8.07 3.32 5.95
N TYR A 72 -8.23 2.07 5.52
CA TYR A 72 -9.37 1.24 5.90
C TYR A 72 -9.42 1.00 7.42
N GLN A 73 -8.26 0.75 8.04
CA GLN A 73 -8.16 0.60 9.50
C GLN A 73 -8.58 1.88 10.23
N GLU A 74 -8.14 3.05 9.77
CA GLU A 74 -8.58 4.33 10.34
C GLU A 74 -10.08 4.55 10.18
N MET A 75 -10.66 4.22 9.02
CA MET A 75 -12.11 4.29 8.80
C MET A 75 -12.88 3.38 9.75
N ALA A 76 -12.35 2.17 10.02
CA ALA A 76 -12.99 1.20 10.90
C ALA A 76 -12.92 1.57 12.39
N LYS A 77 -12.00 2.45 12.80
CA LYS A 77 -11.96 2.99 14.18
C LYS A 77 -13.04 4.04 14.46
N VAL A 78 -13.55 4.68 13.41
CA VAL A 78 -14.51 5.79 13.50
C VAL A 78 -15.97 5.29 13.49
N GLY A 79 -16.21 4.03 13.12
CA GLY A 79 -17.54 3.38 13.12
C GLY A 79 -17.77 2.51 14.35
#